data_AF-A0A453RFS1-F1
#
_entry.id   AF-A0A453RFS1-F1
#
_cell.length_a   1.000
_cell.length_b   1.000
_cell.length_c   1.000
_cell.angle_alpha   90.00
_cell.angle_beta   90.00
_cell.angle_gamma   90.00
#
_symmetry.space_group_name_H-M   'P 1'
#
loop_
_entity.id
_entity.type
_entity.pdbx_description
1 polymer ?
#
loop_
_entity_poly.entity_id
_entity_poly.type
_entity_poly.pdbx_seq_one_letter_code
_entity_poly.pdbx_strand_id
1 'polypeptide(L)' 'EPGAAEAEFRRLGTELVLRKFFAYRTPGPLFIPKSGWGSPDEEVPLPSWITEEDIKYYTTQFDKSGFTGGLNYYRALNK' A
#
# COMPACT_ATOMS: atom_id res chain seq x y z
N GLU A 1 14.05 -6.83 -2.67
CA GLU A 1 13.78 -8.29 -2.70
C GLU A 1 12.30 -8.60 -2.87
N PRO A 2 11.96 -9.67 -3.62
CA PRO A 2 10.61 -10.22 -3.65
C PRO A 2 10.09 -10.50 -2.23
N GLY A 3 8.83 -10.15 -1.95
CA GLY A 3 8.22 -10.38 -0.64
C GLY A 3 8.47 -9.30 0.42
N ALA A 4 9.48 -8.43 0.26
CA ALA A 4 9.76 -7.37 1.24
C ALA A 4 8.63 -6.34 1.33
N ALA A 5 8.07 -5.93 0.19
CA ALA A 5 6.93 -5.00 0.16
C ALA A 5 5.67 -5.64 0.76
N GLU A 6 5.39 -6.91 0.45
CA GLU A 6 4.26 -7.63 1.03
C GLU A 6 4.36 -7.80 2.55
N ALA A 7 5.57 -8.07 3.07
CA ALA A 7 5.81 -8.16 4.50
C ALA A 7 5.57 -6.81 5.19
N GLU A 8 6.02 -5.73 4.56
CA GLU A 8 5.79 -4.37 5.06
C GLU A 8 4.31 -3.98 5.02
N PHE A 9 3.59 -4.31 3.95
CA PHE A 9 2.15 -4.06 3.86
C PHE A 9 1.37 -4.86 4.91
N ARG A 10 1.78 -6.10 5.19
CA ARG A 10 1.21 -6.89 6.28
C ARG A 10 1.46 -6.25 7.64
N ARG A 11 2.66 -5.68 7.86
CA ARG A 11 3.02 -5.01 9.12
C ARG A 11 2.17 -3.77 9.38
N LEU A 12 1.90 -2.99 8.33
CA LEU A 12 1.10 -1.76 8.41
C LEU A 12 -0.40 -2.01 8.40
N GLY A 13 -0.85 -3.12 7.82
CA GLY A 13 -2.26 -3.39 7.59
C GLY A 13 -2.78 -2.75 6.31
N THR A 14 -3.72 -3.43 5.65
CA THR A 14 -4.21 -3.08 4.31
C THR A 14 -4.80 -1.68 4.25
N GLU A 15 -5.58 -1.27 5.24
CA GLU A 15 -6.22 0.04 5.25
C GLU A 15 -5.19 1.17 5.28
N LEU A 16 -4.23 1.12 6.21
CA LEU A 16 -3.17 2.13 6.32
C LEU A 16 -2.31 2.17 5.05
N VAL A 17 -2.03 1.01 4.45
CA VAL A 17 -1.33 0.92 3.16
C VAL A 17 -2.10 1.68 2.09
N LEU A 18 -3.41 1.45 1.93
CA LEU A 18 -4.24 2.14 0.94
C LEU A 18 -4.31 3.65 1.19
N ARG A 19 -4.48 4.06 2.46
CA ARG A 19 -4.43 5.48 2.85
C ARG A 19 -3.10 6.12 2.44
N LYS A 20 -1.97 5.49 2.77
CA LYS A 20 -0.63 5.96 2.39
C LYS A 20 -0.47 6.03 0.87
N PHE A 21 -0.94 5.03 0.13
CA PHE A 21 -0.89 5.02 -1.34
C PHE A 21 -1.67 6.19 -1.95
N PHE A 22 -2.92 6.39 -1.54
CA PHE A 22 -3.76 7.46 -2.09
C PHE A 22 -3.34 8.85 -1.64
N ALA A 23 -2.72 8.97 -0.47
CA ALA A 23 -2.13 10.21 0.02
C ALA A 23 -0.71 10.48 -0.50
N TYR A 24 -0.06 9.54 -1.20
CA TYR A 24 1.31 9.68 -1.65
C TYR A 24 1.46 10.79 -2.69
N ARG A 25 2.28 11.81 -2.39
CA ARG A 25 2.50 12.99 -3.26
C ARG A 25 3.92 13.12 -3.79
N THR A 26 4.82 12.20 -3.45
CA THR A 26 6.20 12.28 -3.96
C THR A 26 6.21 11.85 -5.42
N PRO A 27 6.62 12.73 -6.34
CA PRO A 27 6.74 12.36 -7.75
C PRO A 27 7.91 11.39 -7.91
N GLY A 28 7.63 10.14 -8.27
CA GLY A 28 8.64 9.12 -8.49
C GLY A 28 8.14 7.71 -8.17
N PRO A 29 8.97 6.68 -8.42
CA PRO A 29 8.65 5.31 -8.03
C PRO A 29 8.47 5.21 -6.51
N LEU A 30 7.47 4.46 -6.06
CA LEU A 30 7.32 4.15 -4.65
C LEU A 30 8.51 3.32 -4.17
N PHE A 31 9.33 3.92 -3.30
CA PHE A 31 10.45 3.25 -2.65
C PHE A 31 10.13 3.04 -1.17
N ILE A 32 10.08 1.77 -0.75
CA ILE A 32 9.90 1.40 0.66
C ILE A 32 11.29 1.26 1.29
N PRO A 33 11.67 2.11 2.26
CA PRO A 33 12.96 2.00 2.94
C PRO A 33 13.08 0.66 3.69
N LYS A 34 14.32 0.18 3.88
CA LYS A 34 14.57 -1.02 4.71
C LYS A 34 14.16 -0.83 6.17
N SER A 35 14.08 0.42 6.64
CA SER A 35 13.54 0.77 7.97
C SER A 35 12.02 0.67 8.06
N GLY A 36 11.33 0.34 6.97
CA GLY A 36 9.87 0.34 6.88
C GLY A 36 9.29 1.67 6.36
N TRP A 37 7.99 1.67 6.11
CA TRP A 37 7.19 2.73 5.53
C TRP A 37 6.30 3.43 6.57
N GLY A 38 6.89 3.80 7.71
CA GLY A 38 6.23 4.52 8.80
C GLY A 38 5.73 3.62 9.94
N SER A 39 4.96 4.20 10.86
CA SER A 39 4.41 3.47 12.01
C SER A 39 3.06 2.81 11.67
N PRO A 40 2.70 1.65 12.25
CA PRO A 40 1.35 1.11 12.15
C PRO A 40 0.30 1.99 12.84
N ASP A 41 0.72 2.83 13.80
CA ASP A 41 -0.16 3.76 14.53
C ASP A 41 -0.26 5.14 13.86
N GLU A 42 0.25 5.28 12.64
CA GLU A 42 0.25 6.56 11.92
C GLU A 42 -1.15 6.88 11.38
N GLU A 43 -1.64 8.07 11.68
CA GLU A 43 -2.90 8.58 11.12
C GLU A 43 -2.64 9.28 9.78
N VAL A 44 -3.22 8.75 8.71
CA VAL A 44 -3.10 9.31 7.35
C VAL A 44 -4.47 9.80 6.88
N PRO A 45 -4.70 11.13 6.80
CA PRO A 45 -5.98 11.67 6.36
C PRO A 45 -6.23 11.39 4.89
N LEU A 46 -7.49 11.17 4.53
CA LEU A 46 -7.87 10.95 3.13
C LEU A 46 -7.81 12.25 2.32
N PRO A 47 -7.29 12.18 1.08
CA PRO A 47 -7.53 13.23 0.10
C PRO A 47 -9.03 13.43 -0.16
N SER A 48 -9.43 14.64 -0.54
CA SER A 48 -10.84 15.01 -0.77
C SER A 48 -11.56 14.23 -1.89
N TRP A 49 -10.83 13.47 -2.70
CA TRP A 49 -11.37 12.74 -3.85
C TRP A 49 -11.66 11.26 -3.55
N ILE A 50 -11.28 10.76 -2.37
CA ILE A 50 -11.53 9.39 -1.94
C ILE A 50 -12.26 9.39 -0.60
N THR A 51 -13.27 8.55 -0.48
CA THR A 51 -14.11 8.48 0.73
C THR A 51 -13.67 7.37 1.68
N GLU A 52 -14.16 7.42 2.91
CA GLU A 52 -13.99 6.34 3.89
C GLU A 52 -14.64 5.02 3.42
N GLU A 53 -15.74 5.10 2.68
CA GLU A 53 -16.42 3.93 2.10
C GLU A 53 -15.57 3.27 1.01
N ASP A 54 -14.93 4.06 0.14
CA ASP A 54 -14.01 3.55 -0.88
C ASP A 54 -12.84 2.79 -0.24
N ILE A 55 -12.24 3.38 0.79
CA ILE A 55 -11.13 2.76 1.52
C ILE A 55 -11.55 1.43 2.13
N LYS A 56 -12.69 1.41 2.82
CA LYS A 56 -13.22 0.17 3.43
C LYS A 56 -13.52 -0.90 2.38
N TYR A 57 -14.06 -0.51 1.24
CA TYR A 57 -14.31 -1.41 0.12
C TYR A 57 -13.00 -2.04 -0.38
N TYR A 58 -11.99 -1.22 -0.70
CA TYR A 58 -10.70 -1.72 -1.19
C TYR A 58 -9.97 -2.56 -0.14
N THR A 59 -10.00 -2.15 1.13
CA THR A 59 -9.44 -2.94 2.24
C THR A 59 -10.02 -4.34 2.25
N THR A 60 -11.35 -4.48 2.16
CA THR A 60 -12.02 -5.78 2.14
C THR A 60 -11.61 -6.63 0.93
N GLN A 61 -11.36 -6.02 -0.23
CA GLN A 61 -10.90 -6.75 -1.41
C GLN A 61 -9.44 -7.23 -1.25
N PHE A 62 -8.54 -6.34 -0.80
CA PHE A 62 -7.13 -6.65 -0.64
C PHE A 62 -6.82 -7.56 0.55
N ASP A 63 -7.64 -7.57 1.59
CA ASP A 63 -7.53 -8.56 2.67
C ASP A 63 -7.80 -9.99 2.16
N LYS A 64 -8.63 -10.14 1.12
CA LYS A 64 -8.91 -11.44 0.49
C LYS A 64 -7.87 -11.82 -0.55
N SER A 65 -7.47 -10.88 -1.42
CA SER A 65 -6.60 -11.15 -2.56
C SER A 65 -5.10 -11.03 -2.24
N GLY A 66 -4.75 -10.20 -1.27
CA GLY A 66 -3.37 -9.77 -1.02
C GLY A 66 -2.81 -8.88 -2.13
N PHE A 67 -1.57 -8.39 -1.93
CA PHE A 67 -0.90 -7.47 -2.88
C PHE A 67 0.04 -8.18 -3.87
N THR A 68 0.36 -9.46 -3.66
CA THR A 68 1.38 -10.18 -4.44
C THR A 68 1.08 -10.21 -5.93
N GLY A 69 -0.18 -10.41 -6.32
CA GLY A 69 -0.59 -10.43 -7.72
C GLY A 69 -0.29 -9.10 -8.43
N GLY A 70 -0.73 -7.99 -7.82
CA GLY A 70 -0.47 -6.65 -8.36
C GLY A 70 1.02 -6.30 -8.42
N LEU A 71 1.78 -6.63 -7.37
CA LEU A 71 3.23 -6.40 -7.35
C LEU A 71 3.99 -7.24 -8.38
N ASN A 72 3.53 -8.47 -8.65
CA ASN A 72 4.14 -9.33 -9.66
C ASN A 72 4.03 -8.77 -11.08
N TYR A 73 2.99 -8.00 -11.39
CA TYR A 73 2.86 -7.31 -12.68
C TYR A 73 4.08 -6.40 -12.92
N TYR A 74 4.47 -5.60 -11.92
CA TYR A 74 5.63 -4.71 -12.03
C TYR A 74 6.97 -5.44 -12.04
N ARG A 75 7.08 -6.56 -11.30
CA ARG A 75 8.30 -7.41 -11.32
C ARG A 75 8.57 -8.02 -12.69
N ALA A 76 7.54 -8.17 -13.52
CA ALA A 76 7.66 -8.72 -14.87
C ALA A 76 8.01 -7.67 -15.95
N LEU A 77 8.00 -6.36 -15.64
CA LEU A 77 8.25 -5.31 -16.62
C LEU A 77 9.71 -5.18 -17.07
N ASN A 78 10.66 -5.62 -16.24
CA ASN A 78 12.09 -5.58 -16.54
C ASN A 78 12.60 -6.89 -17.16
N LYS A 79 11.71 -7.70 -17.72
CA LYS A 79 12.05 -8.95 -18.41
C LYS A 79 12.15 -8.76 -19.91
#